data_AF-A0A180G4R7-F1
#
_entry.id   AF-A0A180G4R7-F1
#
_cell.length_a   1.000
_cell.length_b   1.000
_cell.length_c   1.000
_cell.angle_alpha   90.00
_cell.angle_beta   90.00
_cell.angle_gamma   90.00
#
_symmetry.space_group_name_H-M   'P 1'
#
loop_
_entity.id
_entity.type
_entity.pdbx_description
1 polymer ?
#
loop_
_entity_poly.entity_id
_entity_poly.type
_entity_poly.pdbx_seq_one_letter_code
_entity_poly.pdbx_strand_id
1 'polypeptide(L)'
;MNAAPYALLCLAAAAANVAAVGEKMKCSTYAAVGAKGFTCNDRSDIICTEGCKSFVTITNCTLPSYPKKPVTTELCTIGYGRDTAAAKACITGQGSFRCTGTTTGYGSCFGCVPYDKVSWAK
;
A
#
# COMPACT_ATOMS: atom_id res chain seq x y z
N MET A 1 24.05 -17.11 45.01
CA MET A 1 23.23 -16.25 44.13
C MET A 1 23.46 -16.73 42.71
N ASN A 2 22.55 -17.54 42.13
CA ASN A 2 22.72 -18.08 40.78
C ASN A 2 21.61 -17.52 39.87
N ALA A 3 21.80 -16.29 39.39
CA ALA A 3 20.89 -15.57 38.50
C ALA A 3 21.09 -15.92 37.01
N ALA A 4 21.72 -17.05 36.70
CA ALA A 4 22.06 -17.44 35.33
C ALA A 4 20.90 -18.01 34.47
N PRO A 5 19.88 -18.74 35.00
CA PRO A 5 18.93 -19.40 34.10
C PRO A 5 17.84 -18.47 33.55
N TYR A 6 17.57 -17.34 34.21
CA TYR A 6 16.50 -16.41 33.79
C TYR A 6 16.89 -15.53 32.59
N ALA A 7 18.19 -15.29 32.38
CA ALA A 7 18.65 -14.46 31.26
C ALA A 7 18.53 -15.17 29.90
N LEU A 8 18.62 -16.50 29.87
CA LEU A 8 18.55 -17.29 28.63
C LEU A 8 17.12 -17.44 28.09
N LEU A 9 16.10 -17.37 28.96
CA LEU A 9 14.68 -17.46 28.56
C LEU A 9 14.16 -16.15 27.92
N CYS A 10 14.73 -14.99 28.27
CA CYS A 10 14.32 -13.72 27.67
C CYS A 10 14.84 -13.53 26.23
N LEU A 11 16.00 -14.11 25.87
CA LEU A 11 16.57 -13.94 24.53
C LEU A 11 15.84 -14.77 23.46
N ALA A 12 15.21 -15.89 23.85
CA ALA A 12 14.40 -16.70 22.92
C ALA A 12 13.06 -16.04 22.57
N ALA A 13 12.47 -15.26 23.49
CA ALA A 13 11.22 -14.54 23.24
C ALA A 13 11.41 -13.34 22.29
N ALA A 14 12.60 -12.75 22.24
CA ALA A 14 12.92 -11.66 21.31
C ALA A 14 13.05 -12.15 19.85
N ALA A 15 13.50 -13.39 19.64
CA ALA A 15 13.70 -13.98 18.30
C ALA A 15 12.42 -14.52 17.65
N ALA A 16 11.32 -14.69 18.40
CA ALA A 16 10.03 -15.09 17.82
C ALA A 16 9.30 -13.94 17.10
N ASN A 17 9.80 -12.69 17.23
CA ASN A 17 9.25 -11.51 16.57
C ASN A 17 9.99 -11.17 15.27
N VAL A 18 10.67 -12.14 14.64
CA VAL A 18 11.05 -12.00 13.23
C VAL A 18 9.75 -12.16 12.43
N ALA A 19 8.95 -11.09 12.46
CA ALA A 19 7.80 -10.88 11.60
C ALA A 19 8.22 -11.27 10.19
N ALA A 20 7.40 -12.08 9.53
CA ALA A 20 7.63 -12.56 8.17
C ALA A 20 8.28 -11.44 7.34
N VAL A 21 9.51 -11.69 6.84
CA VAL A 21 10.20 -10.75 5.97
C VAL A 21 9.29 -10.57 4.76
N GLY A 22 8.56 -9.46 4.73
CA GLY A 22 7.50 -9.30 3.75
C GLY A 22 8.07 -9.14 2.36
N GLU A 23 7.38 -9.69 1.38
CA GLU A 23 7.84 -9.70 -0.01
C GLU A 23 7.73 -8.31 -0.64
N LYS A 24 8.54 -8.09 -1.67
CA LYS A 24 8.37 -6.96 -2.58
C LYS A 24 7.45 -7.39 -3.72
N MET A 25 6.33 -6.67 -3.89
CA MET A 25 5.38 -6.93 -4.97
C MET A 25 5.29 -5.76 -5.95
N LYS A 26 5.17 -6.11 -7.23
CA LYS A 26 4.79 -5.18 -8.29
C LYS A 26 3.26 -5.18 -8.43
N CYS A 27 2.66 -4.01 -8.29
CA CYS A 27 1.23 -3.81 -8.16
C CYS A 27 0.71 -2.93 -9.30
N SER A 28 -0.19 -3.48 -10.11
CA SER A 28 -0.95 -2.75 -11.13
C SER A 28 -2.11 -1.96 -10.54
N THR A 29 -2.60 -2.35 -9.36
CA THR A 29 -3.52 -1.57 -8.51
C THR A 29 -3.02 -1.61 -7.08
N TYR A 30 -3.31 -0.58 -6.31
CA TYR A 30 -2.95 -0.51 -4.90
C TYR A 30 -3.80 0.54 -4.20
N ALA A 31 -3.99 0.41 -2.89
CA ALA A 31 -4.65 1.41 -2.08
C ALA A 31 -4.11 1.41 -0.66
N ALA A 32 -3.92 2.60 -0.08
CA ALA A 32 -3.60 2.74 1.33
C ALA A 32 -4.78 2.28 2.19
N VAL A 33 -4.50 1.52 3.25
CA VAL A 33 -5.46 1.02 4.24
C VAL A 33 -5.17 1.70 5.58
N GLY A 34 -5.25 3.04 5.59
CA GLY A 34 -4.88 3.85 6.75
C GLY A 34 -3.43 3.61 7.19
N ALA A 35 -3.18 3.58 8.50
CA ALA A 35 -1.84 3.33 9.07
C ALA A 35 -1.36 1.87 8.88
N LYS A 36 -2.20 0.97 8.36
CA LYS A 36 -1.91 -0.46 8.21
C LYS A 36 -1.00 -0.78 7.01
N GLY A 37 -0.82 0.16 6.08
CA GLY A 37 -0.01 -0.05 4.87
C GLY A 37 -0.85 -0.04 3.60
N PHE A 38 -0.47 -0.83 2.60
CA PHE A 38 -1.10 -0.83 1.28
C PHE A 38 -1.60 -2.21 0.87
N THR A 39 -2.73 -2.27 0.17
CA THR A 39 -3.12 -3.45 -0.62
C THR A 39 -2.42 -3.43 -1.97
N CYS A 40 -2.23 -4.61 -2.55
CA CYS A 40 -1.59 -4.79 -3.86
C CYS A 40 -2.47 -5.67 -4.75
N ASN A 41 -2.75 -5.23 -5.98
CA ASN A 41 -3.51 -5.98 -6.98
C ASN A 41 -4.90 -6.44 -6.49
N ASP A 42 -5.56 -5.61 -5.69
CA ASP A 42 -6.88 -5.88 -5.09
C ASP A 42 -6.93 -7.18 -4.26
N ARG A 43 -5.77 -7.68 -3.83
CA ARG A 43 -5.64 -8.83 -2.92
C ARG A 43 -6.01 -8.40 -1.51
N SER A 44 -7.15 -8.88 -1.01
CA SER A 44 -7.61 -8.62 0.36
C SER A 44 -6.88 -9.48 1.40
N ASP A 45 -6.22 -10.55 0.98
CA ASP A 45 -5.48 -11.46 1.81
C ASP A 45 -4.01 -11.04 2.03
N ILE A 46 -3.54 -9.99 1.35
CA ILE A 46 -2.16 -9.49 1.45
C ILE A 46 -2.18 -8.01 1.87
N ILE A 47 -1.28 -7.67 2.80
CA ILE A 47 -1.00 -6.28 3.17
C ILE A 47 0.49 -6.00 3.11
N CYS A 48 0.84 -4.89 2.46
CA CYS A 48 2.21 -4.39 2.32
C CYS A 48 2.48 -3.36 3.42
N THR A 49 3.11 -3.83 4.49
CA THR A 49 3.28 -3.10 5.75
C THR A 49 4.30 -1.96 5.67
N GLU A 50 5.27 -2.06 4.76
CA GLU A 50 6.21 -0.97 4.47
C GLU A 50 5.69 -0.01 3.38
N GLY A 51 4.49 -0.28 2.84
CA GLY A 51 3.85 0.51 1.81
C GLY A 51 4.53 0.44 0.44
N CYS A 52 4.11 1.33 -0.46
CA CYS A 52 4.62 1.40 -1.83
C CYS A 52 5.65 2.52 -1.99
N LYS A 53 6.77 2.23 -2.65
CA LYS A 53 7.90 3.16 -2.87
C LYS A 53 7.95 3.72 -4.30
N SER A 54 7.16 3.16 -5.21
CA SER A 54 6.90 3.72 -6.54
C SER A 54 5.41 3.69 -6.81
N PHE A 55 4.96 4.52 -7.76
CA PHE A 55 3.56 4.77 -8.02
C PHE A 55 3.29 4.90 -9.52
N VAL A 56 2.01 4.81 -9.88
CA VAL A 56 1.52 5.09 -11.23
C VAL A 56 1.35 6.59 -11.41
N THR A 57 1.79 7.08 -12.57
CA THR A 57 1.43 8.40 -13.08
C THR A 57 0.38 8.23 -14.18
N ILE A 58 -0.66 9.04 -14.17
CA ILE A 58 -1.75 8.98 -15.14
C ILE A 58 -2.16 10.37 -15.60
N THR A 59 -2.42 10.51 -16.89
CA THR A 59 -2.85 11.77 -17.51
C THR A 59 -4.37 11.90 -17.57
N ASN A 60 -4.85 13.10 -17.94
CA ASN A 60 -6.26 13.40 -18.16
C ASN A 60 -7.15 13.11 -16.93
N CYS A 61 -6.75 13.70 -15.80
CA CYS A 61 -7.41 13.57 -14.51
C CYS A 61 -8.28 14.78 -14.20
N THR A 62 -9.51 14.52 -13.76
CA THR A 62 -10.43 15.55 -13.22
C THR A 62 -10.69 15.26 -11.75
N LEU A 63 -10.90 16.32 -10.97
CA LEU A 63 -11.25 16.22 -9.55
C LEU A 63 -12.77 16.41 -9.39
N PRO A 64 -13.57 15.35 -9.17
CA PRO A 64 -15.02 15.46 -9.16
C PRO A 64 -15.56 16.40 -8.06
N SER A 65 -14.86 16.48 -6.92
CA SER A 65 -15.22 17.40 -5.84
C SER A 65 -14.96 18.87 -6.17
N TYR A 66 -14.14 19.16 -7.18
CA TYR A 66 -13.89 20.52 -7.66
C TYR A 66 -13.78 20.57 -9.20
N PRO A 67 -14.93 20.53 -9.92
CA PRO A 67 -14.95 20.42 -11.38
C PRO A 67 -14.35 21.62 -12.13
N LYS A 68 -14.16 22.75 -11.46
CA LYS A 68 -13.47 23.93 -12.02
C LYS A 68 -11.95 23.76 -12.07
N LYS A 69 -11.39 22.77 -11.36
CA LYS A 69 -9.96 22.45 -11.46
C LYS A 69 -9.66 22.02 -12.91
N PRO A 70 -8.63 22.59 -13.55
CA PRO A 70 -8.18 22.12 -14.84
C PRO A 70 -7.84 20.64 -14.82
N VAL A 71 -7.91 20.01 -15.99
CA VAL A 71 -7.44 18.63 -16.19
C VAL A 71 -5.93 18.56 -15.93
N THR A 72 -5.50 17.56 -15.18
CA THR A 72 -4.10 17.41 -14.76
C THR A 72 -3.52 16.03 -15.09
N THR A 73 -2.21 15.91 -14.91
CA THR A 73 -1.50 14.64 -14.78
C THR A 73 -1.21 14.43 -13.29
N GLU A 74 -1.53 13.25 -12.77
CA GLU A 74 -1.45 12.97 -11.33
C GLU A 74 -0.52 11.77 -11.07
N LEU A 75 0.24 11.87 -9.98
CA LEU A 75 0.99 10.76 -9.40
C LEU A 75 0.14 10.14 -8.27
N CYS A 76 -0.32 8.91 -8.47
CA CYS A 76 -1.29 8.26 -7.59
C CYS A 76 -0.60 7.68 -6.35
N THR A 77 -0.27 8.51 -5.36
CA THR A 77 0.56 8.10 -4.20
C THR A 77 -0.21 7.35 -3.12
N ILE A 78 -1.53 7.49 -3.06
CA ILE A 78 -2.36 6.84 -2.01
C ILE A 78 -3.09 5.63 -2.58
N GLY A 79 -3.54 5.69 -3.83
CA GLY A 79 -4.21 4.57 -4.45
C GLY A 79 -4.38 4.74 -5.94
N TYR A 80 -4.37 3.62 -6.65
CA TYR A 80 -4.60 3.56 -8.08
C TYR A 80 -5.39 2.30 -8.41
N GLY A 81 -6.47 2.46 -9.17
CA GLY A 81 -7.35 1.34 -9.47
C GLY A 81 -8.43 1.66 -10.50
N ARG A 82 -9.37 0.73 -10.66
CA ARG A 82 -10.53 0.92 -11.54
C ARG A 82 -11.55 1.84 -10.84
N ASP A 83 -12.04 2.84 -11.57
CA ASP A 83 -13.22 3.64 -11.16
C ASP A 83 -14.45 3.17 -11.93
N THR A 84 -14.35 3.07 -13.25
CA THR A 84 -15.39 2.49 -14.12
C THR A 84 -14.77 1.60 -15.20
N ALA A 85 -15.54 1.13 -16.18
CA ALA A 85 -14.97 0.44 -17.34
C ALA A 85 -14.01 1.33 -18.15
N ALA A 86 -14.27 2.64 -18.22
CA ALA A 86 -13.53 3.59 -19.05
C ALA A 86 -12.59 4.52 -18.26
N ALA A 87 -12.67 4.53 -16.93
CA ALA A 87 -11.91 5.45 -16.07
C ALA A 87 -11.17 4.73 -14.94
N LYS A 88 -10.06 5.33 -14.52
CA LYS A 88 -9.25 4.93 -13.37
C LYS A 88 -9.45 5.90 -12.21
N ALA A 89 -9.41 5.36 -11.00
CA ALA A 89 -9.30 6.13 -9.79
C ALA A 89 -7.81 6.39 -9.52
N CYS A 90 -7.45 7.64 -9.28
CA CYS A 90 -6.12 8.05 -8.85
C CYS A 90 -6.26 8.86 -7.56
N ILE A 91 -5.81 8.31 -6.45
CA ILE A 91 -5.89 8.95 -5.14
C ILE A 91 -4.52 9.50 -4.80
N THR A 92 -4.49 10.79 -4.48
CA THR A 92 -3.30 11.53 -4.06
C THR A 92 -3.60 12.25 -2.75
N GLY A 93 -2.59 12.86 -2.14
CA GLY A 93 -2.80 13.73 -0.97
C GLY A 93 -3.68 14.95 -1.25
N GLN A 94 -3.91 15.31 -2.53
CA GLN A 94 -4.78 16.42 -2.92
C GLN A 94 -6.24 16.01 -3.09
N GLY A 95 -6.52 14.72 -3.23
CA GLY A 95 -7.88 14.21 -3.42
C GLY A 95 -7.96 12.97 -4.29
N SER A 96 -9.18 12.58 -4.62
CA SER A 96 -9.50 11.44 -5.47
C SER A 96 -9.88 11.92 -6.86
N PHE A 97 -9.05 11.60 -7.84
CA PHE A 97 -9.22 11.99 -9.23
C PHE A 97 -9.83 10.85 -10.04
N ARG A 98 -10.65 11.23 -11.01
CA ARG A 98 -11.12 10.36 -12.07
C ARG A 98 -10.32 10.65 -13.34
N CYS A 99 -9.63 9.64 -13.84
CA CYS A 99 -8.68 9.78 -14.94
C CYS A 99 -9.01 8.86 -16.11
N THR A 100 -8.85 9.36 -17.33
CA THR A 100 -9.13 8.62 -18.58
C THR A 100 -7.95 8.62 -19.55
N GLY A 101 -6.78 9.06 -19.10
CA GLY A 101 -5.59 9.16 -19.93
C GLY A 101 -4.69 7.93 -19.87
N THR A 102 -3.47 8.11 -20.36
CA THR A 102 -2.43 7.08 -20.42
C THR A 102 -1.71 6.96 -19.09
N THR A 103 -1.32 5.73 -18.75
CA THR A 103 -0.63 5.40 -17.50
C THR A 103 0.83 5.04 -17.74
N THR A 104 1.72 5.45 -16.84
CA THR A 104 3.11 5.00 -16.78
C THR A 104 3.46 4.56 -15.36
N GLY A 105 4.48 3.69 -15.25
CA GLY A 105 4.93 3.17 -13.95
C GLY A 105 4.07 2.06 -13.38
N TYR A 106 4.30 1.75 -12.11
CA TYR A 106 3.59 0.74 -11.32
C TYR A 106 3.83 0.97 -9.83
N GLY A 107 2.97 0.40 -8.99
CA GLY A 107 3.17 0.33 -7.55
C GLY A 107 4.27 -0.68 -7.22
N SER A 108 5.33 -0.29 -6.50
CA SER A 108 6.30 -1.25 -5.94
C SER A 108 6.12 -1.27 -4.44
N CYS A 109 5.38 -2.25 -3.93
CA CYS A 109 5.02 -2.36 -2.53
C CYS A 109 5.93 -3.35 -1.80
N PHE A 110 6.24 -3.05 -0.54
CA PHE A 110 7.24 -3.73 0.27
C PHE A 110 6.60 -4.21 1.57
N GLY A 111 7.22 -5.22 2.19
CA GLY A 111 6.68 -5.79 3.42
C GLY A 111 5.33 -6.49 3.18
N CYS A 112 5.09 -7.01 1.96
CA CYS A 112 3.83 -7.67 1.60
C CYS A 112 3.77 -9.06 2.25
N VAL A 113 2.81 -9.23 3.14
CA VAL A 113 2.60 -10.46 3.91
C VAL A 113 1.12 -10.82 3.93
N PRO A 114 0.77 -12.10 4.16
CA PRO A 114 -0.61 -12.49 4.37
C PRO A 114 -1.22 -11.76 5.58
N TYR A 115 -2.45 -11.28 5.44
CA TYR A 115 -3.14 -10.47 6.45
C TYR A 115 -3.29 -11.19 7.80
N ASP A 116 -3.52 -12.50 7.78
CA ASP A 116 -3.68 -13.34 8.97
C ASP A 116 -2.38 -13.51 9.78
N LYS A 117 -1.22 -13.21 9.17
CA LYS A 117 0.11 -13.23 9.80
C LYS A 117 0.48 -11.90 10.46
N VAL A 118 -0.34 -10.87 10.31
CA VAL A 118 -0.11 -9.57 10.90
C VAL A 118 -0.96 -9.41 12.16
N SER A 119 -0.31 -9.45 13.33
CA SER A 119 -0.98 -9.51 14.64
C SER A 119 -1.87 -8.31 14.95
N TRP A 120 -1.54 -7.11 14.46
CA TRP A 120 -2.35 -5.90 14.60
C TRP A 120 -3.41 -5.71 13.51
N ALA A 121 -3.36 -6.52 12.45
CA ALA A 121 -4.31 -6.39 11.35
C ALA A 121 -5.66 -7.03 11.69
N LYS A 122 -5.67 -8.04 12.56
CA LYS A 122 -6.87 -8.71 13.09
C LYS A 122 -7.80 -7.78 13.86
#